data_AF-Q16QP9-F1
#
_entry.id   AF-Q16QP9-F1
#
_cell.length_a   1.000
_cell.length_b   1.000
_cell.length_c   1.000
_cell.angle_alpha   90.00
_cell.angle_beta   90.00
_cell.angle_gamma   90.00
#
_symmetry.space_group_name_H-M   'P 1'
#
loop_
_entity.id
_entity.type
_entity.pdbx_description
1 polymer ?
#
loop_
_entity_poly.entity_id
_entity_poly.type
_entity_poly.pdbx_seq_one_letter_code
_entity_poly.pdbx_strand_id
1 'polypeptide(L)'
;MSFYKYLFSPKLFKEYDGSKDVYEPGALEKYGDQLLAALNLMWSFGYYTSPLLITFLYRRGYLVADSVGTLAKFTTGIGLLVAVSLCMRGLGRSMNVVYVRFAECLENAKRHDRVPESKNQIRRYDFDFKHWPVDFTVTSSVQRAQVSRNKPFWISSLPCQIAAYLAIHTFGIRMIYPGSVKLLQHYIQPMLLQGRTKLMTEERGKRNKVKTSDGNEIDTVFIDNRNKSSNGRTLVFCSEGNAGFYEIGIMSTPIDLQYSVLGWNHPGFAGSSGSPYPDQDQNAVDAVMQFAITDLGFTPDNIILYGWSIGGYSTLYAASQYPDVKGVVLDATFDDVLQLAIPRMPEGLSNIVKIAIRDYVNLNNTELISQYNGPVMLIRRTEDEIICSEDNNLATNRGNFLLIHMLKFRFPNIFKADQENLAKDILGKPIEFMRDDSDELCLSLLMSYLTDNGNNGTSRSYPIEIGAEYSSEQRDSMAKFLLRKHLQDFKSTHCTPLPAEYFKSPWEIPNDTDFVFT
;
A
#
# COMPACT_ATOMS: atom_id res chain seq x y z
N MET A 1 0.61 27.79 -28.46
CA MET A 1 0.54 27.96 -26.97
C MET A 1 1.42 29.15 -26.55
N SER A 2 1.08 29.90 -25.48
CA SER A 2 1.91 31.04 -25.02
C SER A 2 3.23 30.55 -24.41
N PHE A 3 4.35 31.27 -24.63
CA PHE A 3 5.69 30.91 -24.14
C PHE A 3 5.73 30.64 -22.62
N TYR A 4 5.03 31.48 -21.85
CA TYR A 4 4.93 31.35 -20.39
C TYR A 4 4.52 29.94 -19.95
N LYS A 5 3.66 29.28 -20.72
CA LYS A 5 3.17 27.94 -20.35
C LYS A 5 4.24 26.87 -20.48
N TYR A 6 5.21 27.00 -21.39
CA TYR A 6 6.32 26.04 -21.53
C TYR A 6 7.31 26.11 -20.35
N LEU A 7 7.39 27.25 -19.66
CA LEU A 7 8.24 27.43 -18.47
C LEU A 7 7.78 26.54 -17.31
N PHE A 8 6.45 26.44 -17.12
CA PHE A 8 5.81 25.79 -15.97
C PHE A 8 5.08 24.49 -16.32
N SER A 9 5.07 24.08 -17.59
CA SER A 9 4.47 22.82 -18.00
C SER A 9 5.19 21.62 -17.33
N PRO A 10 4.48 20.50 -17.11
CA PRO A 10 5.08 19.31 -16.48
C PRO A 10 6.24 18.74 -17.29
N LYS A 11 7.16 18.06 -16.60
CA LYS A 11 8.18 17.26 -17.28
C LYS A 11 7.52 16.09 -18.01
N LEU A 12 7.83 15.93 -19.28
CA LEU A 12 7.46 14.77 -20.08
C LEU A 12 8.53 13.68 -19.89
N PHE A 13 8.10 12.45 -19.63
CA PHE A 13 8.97 11.29 -19.50
C PHE A 13 8.93 10.41 -20.74
N LYS A 14 7.75 10.19 -21.32
CA LYS A 14 7.58 9.26 -22.43
C LYS A 14 6.31 9.52 -23.25
N GLU A 15 6.33 9.13 -24.53
CA GLU A 15 5.17 8.96 -25.40
C GLU A 15 5.03 7.46 -25.71
N TYR A 16 3.86 6.87 -25.49
CA TYR A 16 3.62 5.42 -25.67
C TYR A 16 3.23 5.04 -27.12
N ASP A 17 2.92 6.02 -27.98
CA ASP A 17 2.41 5.82 -29.33
C ASP A 17 3.56 5.93 -30.37
N GLY A 18 4.09 4.80 -30.82
CA GLY A 18 4.94 4.71 -32.03
C GLY A 18 6.47 4.78 -31.85
N SER A 19 7.00 5.28 -30.74
CA SER A 19 8.43 5.18 -30.40
C SER A 19 8.59 4.55 -29.01
N LYS A 20 9.32 3.44 -28.90
CA LYS A 20 9.63 2.83 -27.59
C LYS A 20 10.58 3.70 -26.75
N ASP A 21 11.02 4.84 -27.27
CA ASP A 21 12.08 5.64 -26.69
C ASP A 21 11.55 6.58 -25.61
N VAL A 22 12.38 6.76 -24.58
CA VAL A 22 12.18 7.77 -23.54
C VAL A 22 12.22 9.16 -24.20
N TYR A 23 11.43 10.12 -23.71
CA TYR A 23 11.48 11.49 -24.24
C TYR A 23 12.90 12.05 -24.15
N GLU A 24 13.45 12.46 -25.30
CA GLU A 24 14.78 13.07 -25.37
C GLU A 24 14.68 14.61 -25.36
N PRO A 25 15.04 15.26 -24.25
CA PRO A 25 15.05 16.72 -24.19
C PRO A 25 16.20 17.30 -25.03
N GLY A 26 15.93 18.43 -25.70
CA GLY A 26 16.99 19.19 -26.36
C GLY A 26 18.01 19.76 -25.35
N ALA A 27 19.18 20.20 -25.84
CA ALA A 27 20.27 20.65 -24.98
C ALA A 27 19.85 21.75 -23.98
N LEU A 28 19.08 22.76 -24.42
CA LEU A 28 18.60 23.84 -23.56
C LEU A 28 17.70 23.34 -22.42
N GLU A 29 16.76 22.42 -22.72
CA GLU A 29 15.91 21.81 -21.70
C GLU A 29 16.74 20.97 -20.73
N LYS A 30 17.66 20.15 -21.25
CA LYS A 30 18.53 19.28 -20.44
C LYS A 30 19.34 20.09 -19.43
N TYR A 31 20.02 21.16 -19.86
CA TYR A 31 20.81 22.01 -18.96
C TYR A 31 19.93 22.77 -17.95
N GLY A 32 18.80 23.33 -18.39
CA GLY A 32 17.85 23.98 -17.50
C GLY A 32 17.31 23.03 -16.43
N ASP A 33 16.95 21.80 -16.82
CA ASP A 33 16.47 20.77 -15.90
C ASP A 33 17.54 20.28 -14.94
N GLN A 34 18.78 20.11 -15.39
CA GLN A 34 19.89 19.70 -14.53
C GLN A 34 20.17 20.74 -13.44
N LEU A 35 20.17 22.04 -13.79
CA LEU A 35 20.35 23.12 -12.81
C LEU A 35 19.20 23.16 -11.80
N LEU A 36 17.96 23.04 -12.26
CA LEU A 36 16.79 23.02 -11.38
C LEU A 36 16.76 21.78 -10.49
N ALA A 37 17.18 20.62 -11.00
CA ALA A 37 17.30 19.40 -10.22
C ALA A 37 18.39 19.51 -9.15
N ALA A 38 19.55 20.08 -9.48
CA ALA A 38 20.63 20.34 -8.53
C ALA A 38 20.19 21.31 -7.42
N LEU A 39 19.52 22.39 -7.79
CA LEU A 39 18.94 23.36 -6.84
C LEU A 39 17.90 22.70 -5.92
N ASN A 40 17.04 21.83 -6.46
CA ASN A 40 16.04 21.11 -5.67
C ASN A 40 16.65 20.04 -4.75
N LEU A 41 17.73 19.38 -5.17
CA LEU A 41 18.51 18.48 -4.33
C LEU A 41 19.17 19.26 -3.19
N MET A 42 19.81 20.40 -3.47
CA MET A 42 20.38 21.27 -2.43
C MET A 42 19.32 21.76 -1.45
N TRP A 43 18.12 22.12 -1.93
CA TRP A 43 16.99 22.47 -1.08
C TRP A 43 16.56 21.29 -0.20
N SER A 44 16.46 20.09 -0.77
CA SER A 44 16.09 18.88 -0.03
C SER A 44 17.12 18.53 1.03
N PHE A 45 18.42 18.51 0.70
CA PHE A 45 19.50 18.34 1.66
C PHE A 45 19.47 19.42 2.74
N GLY A 46 19.27 20.68 2.34
CA GLY A 46 19.14 21.81 3.25
C GLY A 46 17.97 21.66 4.21
N TYR A 47 16.82 21.15 3.74
CA TYR A 47 15.66 20.85 4.56
C TYR A 47 15.98 19.75 5.59
N TYR A 48 16.56 18.62 5.15
CA TYR A 48 16.90 17.50 6.04
C TYR A 48 18.02 17.84 7.04
N THR A 49 18.94 18.73 6.68
CA THR A 49 20.04 19.19 7.54
C THR A 49 19.75 20.52 8.24
N SER A 50 18.53 21.06 8.10
CA SER A 50 18.17 22.40 8.56
C SER A 50 18.46 22.68 10.04
N PRO A 51 18.25 21.74 11.00
CA PRO A 51 18.59 22.01 12.40
C PRO A 51 20.09 22.24 12.62
N LEU A 52 20.93 21.48 11.89
CA LEU A 52 22.38 21.62 11.95
C LEU A 52 22.83 22.90 11.23
N LEU A 53 22.26 23.19 10.06
CA LEU A 53 22.57 24.39 9.28
C LEU A 53 22.18 25.66 10.03
N ILE A 54 20.99 25.73 10.63
CA ILE A 54 20.55 26.88 11.41
C ILE A 54 21.46 27.11 12.61
N THR A 55 21.83 26.03 13.32
CA THR A 55 22.76 26.12 14.46
C THR A 55 24.14 26.62 14.02
N PHE A 56 24.64 26.15 12.89
CA PHE A 56 25.89 26.59 12.30
C PHE A 56 25.84 28.08 11.90
N LEU A 57 24.79 28.48 11.18
CA LEU A 57 24.58 29.86 10.73
C LEU A 57 24.43 30.83 11.92
N TYR A 58 23.72 30.43 12.97
CA TYR A 58 23.62 31.19 14.21
C TYR A 58 24.98 31.35 14.90
N ARG A 59 25.73 30.26 15.10
CA ARG A 59 27.07 30.30 15.72
C ARG A 59 28.07 31.16 14.94
N ARG A 60 27.92 31.26 13.61
CA ARG A 60 28.77 32.07 12.74
C ARG A 60 28.32 33.54 12.62
N GLY A 61 27.22 33.93 13.26
CA GLY A 61 26.73 35.31 13.23
C GLY A 61 26.07 35.73 11.92
N TYR A 62 25.69 34.78 11.05
CA TYR A 62 25.02 35.09 9.77
C TYR A 62 23.57 35.56 9.93
N LEU A 63 23.02 35.51 11.16
CA LEU A 63 21.68 36.00 11.51
C LEU A 63 21.69 37.42 12.10
N VAL A 64 22.79 38.17 11.93
CA VAL A 64 22.95 39.56 12.37
C VAL A 64 22.64 40.53 11.22
N ALA A 65 22.17 41.74 11.52
CA ALA A 65 21.77 42.75 10.53
C ALA A 65 22.83 43.04 9.45
N ASP A 66 24.12 43.01 9.81
CA ASP A 66 25.24 43.25 8.89
C ASP A 66 25.37 42.14 7.81
N SER A 67 24.86 40.94 8.07
CA SER A 67 24.88 39.82 7.12
C SER A 67 23.73 39.85 6.12
N VAL A 68 22.73 40.73 6.31
CA VAL A 68 21.54 40.81 5.46
C VAL A 68 21.90 41.12 4.01
N GLY A 69 22.85 42.03 3.77
CA GLY A 69 23.29 42.37 2.41
C GLY A 69 23.94 41.18 1.67
N THR A 70 24.69 40.34 2.38
CA THR A 70 25.30 39.12 1.81
C THR A 70 24.25 38.06 1.51
N LEU A 71 23.29 37.86 2.42
CA LEU A 71 22.18 36.93 2.21
C LEU A 71 21.28 37.38 1.05
N ALA A 72 21.04 38.69 0.90
CA ALA A 72 20.29 39.26 -0.21
C ALA A 72 20.99 39.00 -1.56
N LYS A 73 22.31 39.16 -1.64
CA LYS A 73 23.08 38.83 -2.85
C LYS A 73 23.01 37.34 -3.20
N PHE A 74 23.15 36.47 -2.19
CA PHE A 74 23.08 35.03 -2.37
C PHE A 74 21.69 34.57 -2.85
N THR A 75 20.63 35.04 -2.19
CA THR A 75 19.24 34.74 -2.57
C THR A 75 18.89 35.30 -3.95
N THR A 76 19.34 36.51 -4.28
CA THR A 76 19.17 37.09 -5.63
C THR A 76 19.92 36.29 -6.69
N GLY A 77 21.14 35.84 -6.41
CA GLY A 77 21.92 34.99 -7.30
C GLY A 77 21.23 33.66 -7.59
N ILE A 78 20.72 32.99 -6.54
CA ILE A 78 19.90 31.77 -6.71
C ILE A 78 18.63 32.07 -7.51
N GLY A 79 17.94 33.17 -7.22
CA GLY A 79 16.74 33.59 -7.93
C GLY A 79 16.99 33.80 -9.44
N LEU A 80 18.10 34.47 -9.79
CA LEU A 80 18.52 34.66 -11.17
C LEU A 80 18.83 33.32 -11.85
N LEU A 81 19.56 32.43 -11.17
CA LEU A 81 19.86 31.08 -11.69
C LEU A 81 18.58 30.28 -11.97
N VAL A 82 17.60 30.33 -11.07
CA VAL A 82 16.29 29.69 -11.27
C VAL A 82 15.58 30.31 -12.48
N ALA A 83 15.54 31.64 -12.59
CA ALA A 83 14.88 32.33 -13.69
C ALA A 83 15.51 31.98 -15.06
N VAL A 84 16.84 32.03 -15.15
CA VAL A 84 17.57 31.65 -16.37
C VAL A 84 17.32 30.18 -16.71
N SER A 85 17.38 29.29 -15.74
CA SER A 85 17.14 27.85 -15.94
C SER A 85 15.71 27.57 -16.44
N LEU A 86 14.71 28.29 -15.91
CA LEU A 86 13.32 28.20 -16.37
C LEU A 86 13.18 28.70 -17.82
N CYS A 87 13.82 29.82 -18.18
CA CYS A 87 13.82 30.33 -19.55
C CYS A 87 14.47 29.35 -20.52
N MET A 88 15.61 28.75 -20.15
CA MET A 88 16.28 27.71 -20.96
C MET A 88 15.36 26.50 -21.17
N ARG A 89 14.72 26.02 -20.09
CA ARG A 89 13.71 24.96 -20.15
C ARG A 89 12.57 25.31 -21.09
N GLY A 90 11.97 26.48 -20.94
CA GLY A 90 10.82 26.91 -21.77
C GLY A 90 11.18 27.02 -23.25
N LEU A 91 12.35 27.59 -23.57
CA LEU A 91 12.85 27.66 -24.94
C LEU A 91 13.07 26.27 -25.52
N GLY A 92 13.79 25.40 -24.80
CA GLY A 92 14.05 24.03 -25.22
C GLY A 92 12.77 23.24 -25.52
N ARG A 93 11.76 23.36 -24.66
CA ARG A 93 10.44 22.73 -24.83
C ARG A 93 9.64 23.28 -26.01
N SER A 94 9.67 24.60 -26.21
CA SER A 94 8.97 25.23 -27.34
C SER A 94 9.55 24.85 -28.71
N MET A 95 10.82 24.43 -28.74
CA MET A 95 11.51 23.99 -29.95
C MET A 95 11.36 22.49 -30.21
N ASN A 96 10.88 21.69 -29.25
CA ASN A 96 10.73 20.25 -29.38
C ASN A 96 9.31 19.89 -29.84
N VAL A 97 9.17 19.34 -31.05
CA VAL A 97 7.87 19.00 -31.66
C VAL A 97 7.07 18.01 -30.81
N VAL A 98 7.72 16.99 -30.24
CA VAL A 98 7.06 15.99 -29.38
C VAL A 98 6.48 16.67 -28.14
N TYR A 99 7.28 17.53 -27.51
CA TYR A 99 6.84 18.26 -26.32
C TYR A 99 5.70 19.24 -26.63
N VAL A 100 5.76 19.94 -27.77
CA VAL A 100 4.70 20.86 -28.20
C VAL A 100 3.36 20.11 -28.37
N ARG A 101 3.36 18.94 -29.03
CA ARG A 101 2.15 18.10 -29.17
C ARG A 101 1.60 17.67 -27.81
N PHE A 102 2.48 17.20 -26.92
CA PHE A 102 2.10 16.85 -25.55
C PHE A 102 1.47 18.03 -24.80
N ALA A 103 2.11 19.20 -24.86
CA ALA A 103 1.67 20.39 -24.14
C ALA A 103 0.30 20.89 -24.63
N GLU A 104 0.04 20.80 -25.93
CA GLU A 104 -1.27 21.09 -26.53
C GLU A 104 -2.33 20.07 -26.12
N CYS A 105 -1.98 18.77 -26.13
CA CYS A 105 -2.86 17.70 -25.65
C CYS A 105 -3.26 17.91 -24.17
N LEU A 106 -2.29 18.24 -23.31
CA LEU A 106 -2.54 18.48 -21.89
C LEU A 106 -3.45 19.71 -21.66
N GLU A 107 -3.20 20.79 -22.40
CA GLU A 107 -4.03 22.00 -22.32
C GLU A 107 -5.46 21.71 -22.78
N ASN A 108 -5.63 20.93 -23.85
CA ASN A 108 -6.94 20.53 -24.35
C ASN A 108 -7.69 19.65 -23.34
N ALA A 109 -7.00 18.68 -22.71
CA ALA A 109 -7.56 17.85 -21.66
C ALA A 109 -8.00 18.67 -20.44
N LYS A 110 -7.22 19.67 -20.02
CA LYS A 110 -7.59 20.57 -18.91
C LYS A 110 -8.81 21.44 -19.22
N ARG A 111 -8.96 21.89 -20.47
CA ARG A 111 -10.12 22.70 -20.89
C ARG A 111 -11.40 21.87 -21.00
N HIS A 112 -11.27 20.61 -21.40
CA HIS A 112 -12.38 19.71 -21.66
C HIS A 112 -12.36 18.52 -20.69
N ASP A 113 -12.18 18.79 -19.39
CA ASP A 113 -12.04 17.75 -18.35
C ASP A 113 -13.29 16.83 -18.23
N ARG A 114 -14.44 17.27 -18.78
CA ARG A 114 -15.68 16.48 -18.84
C ARG A 114 -15.78 15.57 -20.06
N VAL A 115 -14.84 15.64 -21.01
CA VAL A 115 -14.86 14.85 -22.25
C VAL A 115 -13.89 13.67 -22.12
N PRO A 116 -14.39 12.42 -22.06
CA PRO A 116 -13.54 11.23 -21.89
C PRO A 116 -12.48 11.08 -22.99
N GLU A 117 -12.83 11.46 -24.22
CA GLU A 117 -11.93 11.38 -25.38
C GLU A 117 -10.66 12.21 -25.18
N SER A 118 -10.77 13.40 -24.58
CA SER A 118 -9.63 14.27 -24.29
C SER A 118 -8.72 13.69 -23.21
N LYS A 119 -9.29 12.98 -22.22
CA LYS A 119 -8.51 12.22 -21.22
C LYS A 119 -7.81 11.00 -21.82
N ASN A 120 -8.43 10.34 -22.79
CA ASN A 120 -7.79 9.21 -23.48
C ASN A 120 -6.58 9.64 -24.31
N GLN A 121 -6.61 10.84 -24.89
CA GLN A 121 -5.46 11.38 -25.63
C GLN A 121 -4.24 11.65 -24.72
N ILE A 122 -4.46 12.17 -23.50
CA ILE A 122 -3.34 12.47 -22.59
C ILE A 122 -2.67 11.20 -22.04
N ARG A 123 -3.40 10.08 -21.98
CA ARG A 123 -2.87 8.76 -21.55
C ARG A 123 -1.80 8.19 -22.47
N ARG A 124 -1.61 8.76 -23.66
CA ARG A 124 -0.47 8.43 -24.55
C ARG A 124 0.85 8.94 -24.01
N TYR A 125 0.85 9.80 -22.99
CA TYR A 125 2.04 10.42 -22.43
C TYR A 125 2.23 10.02 -20.96
N ASP A 126 3.48 9.74 -20.56
CA ASP A 126 3.89 9.70 -19.17
C ASP A 126 4.59 11.01 -18.81
N PHE A 127 4.12 11.70 -17.78
CA PHE A 127 4.59 13.02 -17.37
C PHE A 127 4.39 13.20 -15.86
N ASP A 128 4.88 14.32 -15.33
CA ASP A 128 4.75 14.65 -13.90
C ASP A 128 3.29 14.57 -13.42
N PHE A 129 3.03 13.57 -12.57
CA PHE A 129 1.69 13.16 -12.17
C PHE A 129 0.93 14.24 -11.41
N LYS A 130 1.63 15.20 -10.77
CA LYS A 130 1.00 16.36 -10.15
C LYS A 130 0.09 17.12 -11.13
N HIS A 131 0.41 17.10 -12.42
CA HIS A 131 -0.36 17.81 -13.46
C HIS A 131 -1.40 16.94 -14.16
N TRP A 132 -1.49 15.65 -13.80
CA TRP A 132 -2.47 14.71 -14.34
C TRP A 132 -3.89 15.12 -13.90
N PRO A 133 -4.89 15.13 -14.81
CA PRO A 133 -6.27 15.49 -14.47
C PRO A 133 -6.90 14.45 -13.54
N VAL A 134 -7.79 14.86 -12.64
CA VAL A 134 -8.46 13.91 -11.75
C VAL A 134 -9.43 13.04 -12.56
N ASP A 135 -9.32 11.72 -12.43
CA ASP A 135 -10.18 10.77 -13.11
C ASP A 135 -11.40 10.43 -12.25
N PHE A 136 -11.22 10.31 -10.93
CA PHE A 136 -12.29 9.99 -9.98
C PHE A 136 -12.16 10.82 -8.71
N THR A 137 -13.28 11.27 -8.13
CA THR A 137 -13.32 11.99 -6.84
C THR A 137 -14.36 11.35 -5.94
N VAL A 138 -13.95 11.00 -4.72
CA VAL A 138 -14.86 10.47 -3.71
C VAL A 138 -15.90 11.53 -3.34
N THR A 139 -17.18 11.16 -3.41
CA THR A 139 -18.31 12.04 -3.06
C THR A 139 -18.76 11.91 -1.60
N SER A 140 -18.47 10.77 -0.96
CA SER A 140 -18.85 10.49 0.42
C SER A 140 -17.79 9.63 1.10
N SER A 141 -17.32 10.06 2.28
CA SER A 141 -16.48 9.21 3.13
C SER A 141 -17.32 8.12 3.79
N VAL A 142 -16.81 6.89 3.84
CA VAL A 142 -17.38 5.86 4.71
C VAL A 142 -17.36 6.37 6.17
N GLN A 143 -18.48 6.21 6.89
CA GLN A 143 -18.62 6.69 8.26
C GLN A 143 -17.59 6.02 9.15
N ARG A 144 -16.61 6.79 9.61
CA ARG A 144 -15.62 6.35 10.58
C ARG A 144 -16.31 6.14 11.92
N ALA A 145 -16.21 4.94 12.49
CA ALA A 145 -16.29 4.79 13.93
C ALA A 145 -15.03 5.45 14.52
N GLN A 146 -15.07 6.76 14.77
CA GLN A 146 -14.05 7.41 15.58
C GLN A 146 -14.15 6.82 16.99
N VAL A 147 -13.27 5.87 17.30
CA VAL A 147 -13.04 5.47 18.68
C VAL A 147 -12.42 6.68 19.36
N SER A 148 -13.24 7.46 20.06
CA SER A 148 -12.79 8.53 20.93
C SER A 148 -11.85 7.92 21.97
N ARG A 149 -10.55 8.03 21.74
CA ARG A 149 -9.53 7.64 22.69
C ARG A 149 -9.47 8.71 23.78
N ASN A 150 -10.41 8.65 24.71
CA ASN A 150 -10.29 9.32 26.00
C ASN A 150 -9.16 8.65 26.78
N LYS A 151 -7.92 9.04 26.50
CA LYS A 151 -6.77 8.60 27.30
C LYS A 151 -6.67 9.48 28.54
N PRO A 152 -6.51 8.89 29.74
CA PRO A 152 -6.23 9.67 30.94
C PRO A 152 -4.91 10.42 30.75
N PHE A 153 -4.97 11.75 30.84
CA PHE A 153 -3.82 12.62 30.65
C PHE A 153 -2.96 12.59 31.92
N TRP A 154 -1.77 11.98 31.86
CA TRP A 154 -0.87 11.89 33.01
C TRP A 154 0.38 12.74 32.79
N ILE A 155 0.59 13.73 33.67
CA ILE A 155 1.63 14.77 33.54
C ILE A 155 3.04 14.15 33.47
N SER A 156 3.28 13.04 34.16
CA SER A 156 4.57 12.32 34.16
C SER A 156 4.92 11.69 32.81
N SER A 157 3.93 11.46 31.93
CA SER A 157 4.14 10.93 30.58
C SER A 157 4.36 12.00 29.51
N LEU A 158 4.15 13.28 29.86
CA LEU A 158 4.23 14.42 28.95
C LEU A 158 5.58 14.53 28.21
N PRO A 159 6.75 14.34 28.85
CA PRO A 159 8.03 14.39 28.14
C PRO A 159 8.14 13.31 27.05
N CYS A 160 7.69 12.08 27.34
CA CYS A 160 7.68 11.00 26.36
C CYS A 160 6.65 11.23 25.25
N GLN A 161 5.50 11.83 25.55
CA GLN A 161 4.50 12.21 24.55
C GLN A 161 5.03 13.27 23.59
N ILE A 162 5.70 14.31 24.11
CA ILE A 162 6.33 15.35 23.28
C ILE A 162 7.43 14.71 22.41
N ALA A 163 8.29 13.89 23.00
CA ALA A 163 9.34 13.20 22.26
C ALA A 163 8.77 12.28 21.17
N ALA A 164 7.70 11.54 21.46
CA ALA A 164 7.01 10.67 20.52
C ALA A 164 6.37 11.46 19.37
N TYR A 165 5.68 12.56 19.68
CA TYR A 165 5.11 13.47 18.68
C TYR A 165 6.19 14.03 17.75
N LEU A 166 7.29 14.52 18.32
CA LEU A 166 8.41 15.04 17.54
C LEU A 166 9.04 13.94 16.67
N ALA A 167 9.29 12.76 17.25
CA ALA A 167 9.91 11.64 16.54
C ALA A 167 9.06 11.22 15.34
N ILE A 168 7.75 11.00 15.52
CA ILE A 168 6.90 10.48 14.44
C ILE A 168 6.73 11.48 13.29
N HIS A 169 6.57 12.78 13.60
CA HIS A 169 6.36 13.82 12.58
C HIS A 169 7.65 14.24 11.85
N THR A 170 8.83 13.98 12.43
CA THR A 170 10.12 14.34 11.82
C THR A 170 10.76 13.20 11.04
N PHE A 171 10.88 12.00 11.61
CA PHE A 171 11.54 10.87 10.92
C PHE A 171 10.80 9.53 11.07
N GLY A 172 10.01 9.33 12.12
CA GLY A 172 9.39 8.04 12.42
C GLY A 172 8.45 7.55 11.33
N ILE A 173 7.56 8.40 10.79
CA ILE A 173 6.67 7.99 9.70
C ILE A 173 7.45 7.57 8.43
N ARG A 174 8.61 8.20 8.20
CA ARG A 174 9.49 7.92 7.06
C ARG A 174 10.30 6.64 7.26
N MET A 175 10.57 6.24 8.50
CA MET A 175 11.16 4.93 8.81
C MET A 175 10.15 3.80 8.64
N ILE A 176 8.89 4.04 9.01
CA ILE A 176 7.81 3.04 8.86
C ILE A 176 7.49 2.87 7.37
N TYR A 177 7.40 3.97 6.61
CA TYR A 177 7.14 4.01 5.16
C TYR A 177 8.29 4.68 4.39
N PRO A 178 9.43 3.99 4.22
CA PRO A 178 10.59 4.52 3.49
C PRO A 178 10.26 4.87 2.04
N GLY A 179 9.28 4.21 1.41
CA GLY A 179 8.82 4.55 0.06
C GLY A 179 8.31 5.99 -0.08
N SER A 180 7.93 6.67 1.01
CA SER A 180 7.56 8.10 1.01
C SER A 180 8.74 9.08 0.99
N VAL A 181 9.98 8.58 1.13
CA VAL A 181 11.18 9.42 1.17
C VAL A 181 11.56 9.86 -0.25
N LYS A 182 11.48 11.18 -0.51
CA LYS A 182 11.78 11.77 -1.83
C LYS A 182 13.15 11.39 -2.39
N LEU A 183 14.17 11.29 -1.55
CA LEU A 183 15.52 10.90 -2.00
C LEU A 183 15.55 9.45 -2.50
N LEU A 184 14.89 8.53 -1.78
CA LEU A 184 14.76 7.14 -2.21
C LEU A 184 13.97 7.06 -3.53
N GLN A 185 12.83 7.76 -3.60
CA GLN A 185 12.01 7.82 -4.82
C GLN A 185 12.78 8.37 -6.02
N HIS A 186 13.63 9.38 -5.83
CA HIS A 186 14.48 9.91 -6.89
C HIS A 186 15.47 8.86 -7.40
N TYR A 187 16.06 8.06 -6.49
CA TYR A 187 17.00 7.00 -6.82
C TYR A 187 16.33 5.86 -7.62
N ILE A 188 15.14 5.43 -7.22
CA ILE A 188 14.40 4.34 -7.87
C ILE A 188 13.53 4.79 -9.06
N GLN A 189 13.43 6.10 -9.32
CA GLN A 189 12.59 6.66 -10.38
C GLN A 189 12.76 5.97 -11.75
N PRO A 190 13.98 5.63 -12.21
CA PRO A 190 14.14 4.93 -13.49
C PRO A 190 13.49 3.55 -13.50
N MET A 191 13.55 2.82 -12.38
CA MET A 191 12.91 1.50 -12.23
C MET A 191 11.38 1.63 -12.25
N LEU A 192 10.83 2.63 -11.54
CA LEU A 192 9.39 2.90 -11.56
C LEU A 192 8.90 3.28 -12.97
N LEU A 193 9.64 4.12 -13.70
CA LEU A 193 9.30 4.48 -15.07
C LEU A 193 9.33 3.26 -16.01
N GLN A 194 10.32 2.37 -15.85
CA GLN A 194 10.40 1.13 -16.62
C GLN A 194 9.23 0.19 -16.30
N GLY A 195 8.95 -0.05 -15.01
CA GLY A 195 7.83 -0.87 -14.56
C GLY A 195 6.49 -0.34 -15.07
N ARG A 196 6.24 0.95 -14.92
CA ARG A 196 5.04 1.61 -15.47
C ARG A 196 4.95 1.47 -16.98
N THR A 197 6.07 1.64 -17.70
CA THR A 197 6.10 1.45 -19.15
C THR A 197 5.64 0.05 -19.52
N LYS A 198 6.17 -0.99 -18.84
CA LYS A 198 5.76 -2.38 -19.06
C LYS A 198 4.25 -2.55 -18.89
N LEU A 199 3.69 -2.03 -17.78
CA LEU A 199 2.25 -2.12 -17.52
C LEU A 199 1.42 -1.43 -18.60
N MET A 200 1.82 -0.24 -19.08
CA MET A 200 1.07 0.49 -20.11
C MET A 200 1.17 -0.17 -21.49
N THR A 201 2.37 -0.63 -21.90
CA THR A 201 2.61 -1.10 -23.26
C THR A 201 2.36 -2.60 -23.46
N GLU A 202 2.67 -3.43 -22.47
CA GLU A 202 2.53 -4.90 -22.56
C GLU A 202 1.17 -5.35 -22.02
N GLU A 203 0.75 -4.80 -20.87
CA GLU A 203 -0.50 -5.22 -20.21
C GLU A 203 -1.73 -4.37 -20.59
N ARG A 204 -1.54 -3.32 -21.39
CA ARG A 204 -2.59 -2.32 -21.74
C ARG A 204 -3.18 -1.65 -20.49
N GLY A 205 -2.33 -1.39 -19.51
CA GLY A 205 -2.69 -0.70 -18.28
C GLY A 205 -3.24 0.69 -18.54
N LYS A 206 -4.14 1.13 -17.66
CA LYS A 206 -4.75 2.45 -17.63
C LYS A 206 -4.41 3.13 -16.32
N ARG A 207 -3.50 4.09 -16.34
CA ARG A 207 -3.16 4.93 -15.16
C ARG A 207 -4.27 5.92 -14.86
N ASN A 208 -4.65 6.10 -13.60
CA ASN A 208 -5.70 7.03 -13.19
C ASN A 208 -5.29 7.81 -11.93
N LYS A 209 -5.82 9.02 -11.78
CA LYS A 209 -5.74 9.81 -10.56
C LYS A 209 -7.06 9.77 -9.79
N VAL A 210 -7.00 9.23 -8.59
CA VAL A 210 -8.13 9.14 -7.65
C VAL A 210 -7.98 10.19 -6.56
N LYS A 211 -8.98 11.05 -6.37
CA LYS A 211 -8.98 12.08 -5.34
C LYS A 211 -9.79 11.63 -4.12
N THR A 212 -9.13 11.63 -2.97
CA THR A 212 -9.68 11.19 -1.67
C THR A 212 -10.55 12.27 -1.02
N SER A 213 -11.26 11.88 0.04
CA SER A 213 -12.09 12.77 0.86
C SER A 213 -11.29 13.86 1.60
N ASP A 214 -10.03 13.60 1.96
CA ASP A 214 -9.11 14.57 2.56
C ASP A 214 -8.30 15.37 1.51
N GLY A 215 -8.61 15.20 0.23
CA GLY A 215 -8.05 16.00 -0.86
C GLY A 215 -6.69 15.51 -1.38
N ASN A 216 -6.21 14.36 -0.92
CA ASN A 216 -5.06 13.68 -1.51
C ASN A 216 -5.38 13.15 -2.92
N GLU A 217 -4.36 13.11 -3.76
CA GLU A 217 -4.42 12.57 -5.12
C GLU A 217 -3.58 11.29 -5.15
N ILE A 218 -4.22 10.17 -5.46
CA ILE A 218 -3.63 8.83 -5.42
C ILE A 218 -3.37 8.35 -6.86
N ASP A 219 -2.16 7.89 -7.10
CA ASP A 219 -1.71 7.30 -8.36
C ASP A 219 -2.09 5.82 -8.42
N THR A 220 -2.87 5.45 -9.42
CA THR A 220 -3.41 4.10 -9.59
C THR A 220 -3.19 3.60 -11.02
N VAL A 221 -3.18 2.29 -11.20
CA VAL A 221 -3.19 1.64 -12.51
C VAL A 221 -4.18 0.49 -12.54
N PHE A 222 -4.97 0.43 -13.60
CA PHE A 222 -5.93 -0.63 -13.84
C PHE A 222 -5.59 -1.44 -15.09
N ILE A 223 -5.61 -2.77 -14.97
CA ILE A 223 -5.48 -3.72 -16.08
C ILE A 223 -6.79 -4.48 -16.21
N ASP A 224 -7.44 -4.32 -17.37
CA ASP A 224 -8.74 -4.91 -17.66
C ASP A 224 -8.58 -6.21 -18.45
N ASN A 225 -8.79 -7.33 -17.78
CA ASN A 225 -8.70 -8.66 -18.39
C ASN A 225 -10.07 -9.34 -18.52
N ARG A 226 -11.19 -8.63 -18.29
CA ARG A 226 -12.57 -9.18 -18.39
C ARG A 226 -12.87 -9.86 -19.73
N ASN A 227 -12.24 -9.40 -20.80
CA ASN A 227 -12.40 -9.94 -22.16
C ASN A 227 -11.29 -10.92 -22.58
N LYS A 228 -10.33 -11.24 -21.70
CA LYS A 228 -9.21 -12.16 -21.99
C LYS A 228 -9.36 -13.54 -21.36
N SER A 229 -9.90 -13.61 -20.14
CA SER A 229 -10.01 -14.87 -19.38
C SER A 229 -11.24 -14.86 -18.47
N SER A 230 -11.64 -16.03 -17.98
CA SER A 230 -12.65 -16.15 -16.92
C SER A 230 -12.22 -15.47 -15.62
N ASN A 231 -10.95 -15.58 -15.25
CA ASN A 231 -10.35 -14.91 -14.09
C ASN A 231 -10.47 -13.38 -14.19
N GLY A 232 -10.47 -12.84 -15.41
CA GLY A 232 -10.62 -11.40 -15.66
C GLY A 232 -11.89 -10.77 -15.11
N ARG A 233 -12.93 -11.56 -14.80
CA ARG A 233 -14.15 -11.08 -14.13
C ARG A 233 -13.92 -10.72 -12.66
N THR A 234 -12.90 -11.31 -12.04
CA THR A 234 -12.46 -10.98 -10.68
C THR A 234 -11.37 -9.91 -10.74
N LEU A 235 -11.54 -8.88 -9.93
CA LEU A 235 -10.52 -7.86 -9.68
C LEU A 235 -9.62 -8.29 -8.54
N VAL A 236 -8.31 -8.26 -8.73
CA VAL A 236 -7.34 -8.31 -7.64
C VAL A 236 -6.90 -6.88 -7.33
N PHE A 237 -7.25 -6.42 -6.14
CA PHE A 237 -6.89 -5.11 -5.62
C PHE A 237 -5.58 -5.22 -4.83
N CYS A 238 -4.51 -4.63 -5.33
CA CYS A 238 -3.16 -4.79 -4.78
C CYS A 238 -2.77 -3.62 -3.87
N SER A 239 -2.44 -3.91 -2.60
CA SER A 239 -1.88 -2.96 -1.64
C SER A 239 -0.43 -3.33 -1.31
N GLU A 240 0.48 -2.42 -1.63
CA GLU A 240 1.93 -2.65 -1.60
C GLU A 240 2.54 -2.58 -0.19
N GLY A 241 3.81 -2.97 -0.09
CA GLY A 241 4.60 -2.87 1.13
C GLY A 241 5.10 -1.45 1.44
N ASN A 242 5.82 -1.30 2.55
CA ASN A 242 6.27 0.01 3.04
C ASN A 242 7.35 0.72 2.19
N ALA A 243 7.97 -0.04 1.28
CA ALA A 243 8.84 0.42 0.21
C ALA A 243 8.38 -0.11 -1.16
N GLY A 244 7.16 -0.63 -1.24
CA GLY A 244 6.58 -1.18 -2.46
C GLY A 244 5.88 -0.10 -3.28
N PHE A 245 5.82 -0.33 -4.59
CA PHE A 245 5.18 0.55 -5.57
C PHE A 245 4.48 -0.33 -6.59
N TYR A 246 3.28 0.06 -7.02
CA TYR A 246 2.51 -0.77 -7.96
C TYR A 246 3.30 -1.05 -9.26
N GLU A 247 4.20 -0.13 -9.64
CA GLU A 247 5.01 -0.25 -10.85
C GLU A 247 5.91 -1.48 -10.88
N ILE A 248 6.36 -1.96 -9.71
CA ILE A 248 7.40 -3.00 -9.58
C ILE A 248 7.08 -4.01 -8.46
N GLY A 249 5.87 -3.97 -7.92
CA GLY A 249 5.46 -4.74 -6.76
C GLY A 249 4.59 -5.94 -7.10
N ILE A 250 3.60 -6.21 -6.26
CA ILE A 250 2.86 -7.48 -6.21
C ILE A 250 1.85 -7.66 -7.34
N MET A 251 1.65 -6.64 -8.18
CA MET A 251 0.71 -6.71 -9.30
C MET A 251 1.06 -7.80 -10.33
N SER A 252 2.34 -8.15 -10.50
CA SER A 252 2.74 -9.12 -11.54
C SER A 252 2.07 -10.49 -11.36
N THR A 253 1.95 -10.95 -10.12
CA THR A 253 1.41 -12.28 -9.80
C THR A 253 -0.05 -12.48 -10.27
N PRO A 254 -1.01 -11.59 -9.94
CA PRO A 254 -2.37 -11.70 -10.45
C PRO A 254 -2.49 -11.37 -11.95
N ILE A 255 -1.59 -10.56 -12.52
CA ILE A 255 -1.54 -10.31 -13.98
C ILE A 255 -1.19 -11.60 -14.73
N ASP A 256 -0.18 -12.34 -14.27
CA ASP A 256 0.25 -13.60 -14.88
C ASP A 256 -0.88 -14.65 -14.86
N LEU A 257 -1.73 -14.60 -13.83
CA LEU A 257 -2.94 -15.42 -13.68
C LEU A 257 -4.17 -14.87 -14.45
N GLN A 258 -3.99 -13.82 -15.25
CA GLN A 258 -5.01 -13.21 -16.10
C GLN A 258 -6.22 -12.62 -15.35
N TYR A 259 -6.06 -12.25 -14.08
CA TYR A 259 -7.08 -11.45 -13.36
C TYR A 259 -7.13 -10.02 -13.90
N SER A 260 -8.25 -9.33 -13.71
CA SER A 260 -8.20 -7.87 -13.75
C SER A 260 -7.47 -7.38 -12.50
N VAL A 261 -6.64 -6.35 -12.62
CA VAL A 261 -5.77 -5.93 -11.50
C VAL A 261 -5.84 -4.41 -11.32
N LEU A 262 -6.01 -3.96 -10.08
CA LEU A 262 -5.93 -2.55 -9.69
C LEU A 262 -4.83 -2.38 -8.65
N GLY A 263 -3.78 -1.66 -9.01
CA GLY A 263 -2.71 -1.26 -8.10
C GLY A 263 -2.79 0.24 -7.78
N TRP A 264 -2.30 0.61 -6.61
CA TRP A 264 -2.26 1.99 -6.13
C TRP A 264 -1.02 2.25 -5.29
N ASN A 265 -0.57 3.50 -5.26
CA ASN A 265 0.56 3.93 -4.45
C ASN A 265 0.05 4.65 -3.19
N HIS A 266 0.56 4.27 -2.01
CA HIS A 266 0.23 4.90 -0.73
C HIS A 266 0.40 6.44 -0.75
N PRO A 267 -0.26 7.20 0.13
CA PRO A 267 -0.04 8.64 0.23
C PRO A 267 1.45 8.99 0.39
N GLY A 268 1.94 9.89 -0.45
CA GLY A 268 3.35 10.31 -0.51
C GLY A 268 4.28 9.39 -1.30
N PHE A 269 3.79 8.31 -1.93
CA PHE A 269 4.59 7.41 -2.77
C PHE A 269 4.47 7.79 -4.24
N ALA A 270 5.63 7.95 -4.91
CA ALA A 270 5.73 8.22 -6.34
C ALA A 270 4.80 9.38 -6.80
N GLY A 271 3.76 9.07 -7.58
CA GLY A 271 2.79 10.07 -8.03
C GLY A 271 1.82 10.55 -6.94
N SER A 272 1.59 9.77 -5.88
CA SER A 272 0.60 10.06 -4.85
C SER A 272 1.01 11.22 -3.94
N SER A 273 0.06 12.12 -3.66
CA SER A 273 0.25 13.21 -2.69
C SER A 273 0.03 12.76 -1.24
N GLY A 274 0.23 13.66 -0.28
CA GLY A 274 -0.05 13.40 1.13
C GLY A 274 1.13 12.79 1.89
N SER A 275 0.81 12.08 2.97
CA SER A 275 1.78 11.38 3.81
C SER A 275 1.14 10.09 4.34
N PRO A 276 1.90 8.99 4.50
CA PRO A 276 1.36 7.66 4.74
C PRO A 276 0.95 7.45 6.22
N TYR A 277 0.33 8.46 6.83
CA TYR A 277 -0.33 8.29 8.13
C TYR A 277 -1.57 7.41 7.96
N PRO A 278 -1.95 6.62 8.99
CA PRO A 278 -3.06 5.68 8.87
C PRO A 278 -4.36 6.31 8.38
N ASP A 279 -4.69 7.53 8.83
CA ASP A 279 -5.92 8.22 8.45
C ASP A 279 -5.95 8.61 6.96
N GLN A 280 -4.82 9.04 6.40
CA GLN A 280 -4.68 9.33 4.97
C GLN A 280 -4.64 8.04 4.15
N ASP A 281 -3.99 7.00 4.64
CA ASP A 281 -3.90 5.71 3.94
C ASP A 281 -5.27 5.00 3.88
N GLN A 282 -6.02 5.07 4.97
CA GLN A 282 -7.43 4.64 5.04
C GLN A 282 -8.30 5.41 4.04
N ASN A 283 -8.16 6.73 3.95
CA ASN A 283 -8.86 7.54 2.96
C ASN A 283 -8.47 7.19 1.53
N ALA A 284 -7.20 6.85 1.30
CA ALA A 284 -6.69 6.44 0.00
C ALA A 284 -7.27 5.10 -0.43
N VAL A 285 -7.16 4.06 0.41
CA VAL A 285 -7.68 2.73 0.06
C VAL A 285 -9.20 2.76 -0.11
N ASP A 286 -9.93 3.52 0.71
CA ASP A 286 -11.36 3.75 0.54
C ASP A 286 -11.68 4.39 -0.81
N ALA A 287 -10.97 5.45 -1.18
CA ALA A 287 -11.18 6.14 -2.45
C ALA A 287 -10.92 5.25 -3.67
N VAL A 288 -9.88 4.42 -3.61
CA VAL A 288 -9.53 3.49 -4.69
C VAL A 288 -10.54 2.33 -4.75
N MET A 289 -11.07 1.86 -3.61
CA MET A 289 -12.18 0.89 -3.56
C MET A 289 -13.47 1.46 -4.18
N GLN A 290 -13.84 2.70 -3.83
CA GLN A 290 -14.99 3.36 -4.44
C GLN A 290 -14.80 3.54 -5.96
N PHE A 291 -13.58 3.88 -6.40
CA PHE A 291 -13.25 3.94 -7.83
C PHE A 291 -13.44 2.59 -8.53
N ALA A 292 -12.98 1.49 -7.91
CA ALA A 292 -13.14 0.15 -8.44
C ALA A 292 -14.62 -0.27 -8.60
N ILE A 293 -15.45 0.12 -7.64
CA ILE A 293 -16.88 -0.25 -7.63
C ILE A 293 -17.68 0.64 -8.58
N THR A 294 -17.53 1.96 -8.46
CA THR A 294 -18.41 2.92 -9.12
C THR A 294 -18.01 3.24 -10.56
N ASP A 295 -16.71 3.34 -10.85
CA ASP A 295 -16.21 3.74 -12.18
C ASP A 295 -15.77 2.52 -13.00
N LEU A 296 -15.05 1.58 -12.39
CA LEU A 296 -14.60 0.36 -13.08
C LEU A 296 -15.69 -0.73 -13.17
N GLY A 297 -16.73 -0.64 -12.32
CA GLY A 297 -17.92 -1.48 -12.37
C GLY A 297 -17.75 -2.90 -11.81
N PHE A 298 -16.81 -3.10 -10.87
CA PHE A 298 -16.70 -4.38 -10.15
C PHE A 298 -17.64 -4.40 -8.96
N THR A 299 -18.41 -5.48 -8.81
CA THR A 299 -19.17 -5.72 -7.59
C THR A 299 -18.24 -6.25 -6.49
N PRO A 300 -18.46 -5.92 -5.19
CA PRO A 300 -17.59 -6.37 -4.10
C PRO A 300 -17.31 -7.88 -4.11
N ASP A 301 -18.31 -8.71 -4.36
CA ASP A 301 -18.22 -10.19 -4.44
C ASP A 301 -17.30 -10.70 -5.56
N ASN A 302 -16.85 -9.80 -6.46
CA ASN A 302 -15.86 -10.06 -7.51
C ASN A 302 -14.50 -9.39 -7.24
N ILE A 303 -14.24 -8.89 -6.04
CA ILE A 303 -12.98 -8.25 -5.66
C ILE A 303 -12.24 -9.11 -4.63
N ILE A 304 -11.00 -9.51 -4.95
CA ILE A 304 -10.05 -10.08 -3.99
C ILE A 304 -9.12 -8.95 -3.55
N LEU A 305 -9.04 -8.71 -2.25
CA LEU A 305 -8.10 -7.76 -1.67
C LEU A 305 -6.78 -8.49 -1.40
N TYR A 306 -5.68 -8.01 -2.00
CA TYR A 306 -4.36 -8.61 -1.90
C TYR A 306 -3.37 -7.61 -1.31
N GLY A 307 -2.89 -7.88 -0.09
CA GLY A 307 -1.93 -7.04 0.62
C GLY A 307 -0.61 -7.76 0.84
N TRP A 308 0.50 -7.04 0.62
CA TRP A 308 1.83 -7.52 1.00
C TRP A 308 2.42 -6.70 2.14
N SER A 309 2.95 -7.38 3.15
CA SER A 309 3.63 -6.74 4.29
C SER A 309 2.72 -5.71 4.98
N ILE A 310 3.15 -4.45 5.08
CA ILE A 310 2.34 -3.36 5.65
C ILE A 310 1.03 -3.12 4.88
N GLY A 311 0.98 -3.44 3.57
CA GLY A 311 -0.22 -3.33 2.75
C GLY A 311 -1.34 -4.25 3.22
N GLY A 312 -1.03 -5.26 4.04
CA GLY A 312 -2.02 -6.04 4.77
C GLY A 312 -2.92 -5.18 5.68
N TYR A 313 -2.41 -4.06 6.21
CA TYR A 313 -3.22 -3.11 6.98
C TYR A 313 -4.28 -2.42 6.12
N SER A 314 -3.87 -1.84 4.99
CA SER A 314 -4.80 -1.16 4.06
C SER A 314 -5.82 -2.16 3.52
N THR A 315 -5.39 -3.38 3.24
CA THR A 315 -6.22 -4.51 2.79
C THR A 315 -7.26 -4.91 3.83
N LEU A 316 -6.88 -5.12 5.09
CA LEU A 316 -7.81 -5.47 6.16
C LEU A 316 -8.73 -4.32 6.56
N TYR A 317 -8.25 -3.08 6.45
CA TYR A 317 -9.11 -1.91 6.62
C TYR A 317 -10.18 -1.84 5.53
N ALA A 318 -9.80 -2.03 4.26
CA ALA A 318 -10.78 -2.13 3.18
C ALA A 318 -11.77 -3.28 3.42
N ALA A 319 -11.30 -4.47 3.84
CA ALA A 319 -12.16 -5.59 4.14
C ALA A 319 -13.17 -5.31 5.27
N SER A 320 -12.82 -4.50 6.27
CA SER A 320 -13.74 -4.14 7.35
C SER A 320 -14.80 -3.11 6.93
N GLN A 321 -14.52 -2.31 5.90
CA GLN A 321 -15.49 -1.35 5.34
C GLN A 321 -16.34 -1.96 4.22
N TYR A 322 -15.80 -2.95 3.51
CA TYR A 322 -16.42 -3.64 2.39
C TYR A 322 -16.47 -5.15 2.69
N PRO A 323 -17.31 -5.61 3.64
CA PRO A 323 -17.31 -6.99 4.11
C PRO A 323 -17.76 -8.02 3.05
N ASP A 324 -18.42 -7.57 1.99
CA ASP A 324 -18.93 -8.41 0.90
C ASP A 324 -17.87 -8.71 -0.18
N VAL A 325 -16.59 -8.36 0.05
CA VAL A 325 -15.51 -8.72 -0.88
C VAL A 325 -15.36 -10.23 -1.02
N LYS A 326 -14.93 -10.68 -2.20
CA LYS A 326 -14.72 -12.11 -2.51
C LYS A 326 -13.77 -12.81 -1.53
N GLY A 327 -12.77 -12.09 -1.04
CA GLY A 327 -11.78 -12.64 -0.15
C GLY A 327 -10.59 -11.72 0.08
N VAL A 328 -9.80 -12.07 1.09
CA VAL A 328 -8.56 -11.37 1.46
C VAL A 328 -7.38 -12.33 1.34
N VAL A 329 -6.32 -11.91 0.65
CA VAL A 329 -5.02 -12.58 0.59
C VAL A 329 -3.98 -11.69 1.27
N LEU A 330 -3.33 -12.21 2.31
CA LEU A 330 -2.30 -11.53 3.09
C LEU A 330 -0.96 -12.21 2.88
N ASP A 331 -0.08 -11.63 2.07
CA ASP A 331 1.28 -12.12 1.85
C ASP A 331 2.25 -11.42 2.80
N ALA A 332 2.99 -12.22 3.58
CA ALA A 332 4.02 -11.72 4.51
C ALA A 332 3.52 -10.60 5.43
N THR A 333 2.28 -10.68 5.88
CA THR A 333 1.65 -9.70 6.78
C THR A 333 1.92 -10.04 8.25
N PHE A 334 1.66 -9.08 9.13
CA PHE A 334 1.87 -9.18 10.57
C PHE A 334 0.59 -8.84 11.37
N ASP A 335 0.60 -9.12 12.66
CA ASP A 335 -0.52 -8.87 13.58
C ASP A 335 -0.57 -7.41 14.09
N ASP A 336 0.58 -6.86 14.52
CA ASP A 336 0.69 -5.50 15.06
C ASP A 336 2.08 -4.90 14.77
N VAL A 337 2.12 -3.71 14.17
CA VAL A 337 3.37 -3.02 13.83
C VAL A 337 4.22 -2.71 15.06
N LEU A 338 3.63 -2.54 16.24
CA LEU A 338 4.38 -2.33 17.48
C LEU A 338 5.29 -3.52 17.79
N GLN A 339 4.82 -4.75 17.50
CA GLN A 339 5.55 -5.98 17.78
C GLN A 339 6.71 -6.20 16.80
N LEU A 340 6.67 -5.56 15.63
CA LEU A 340 7.79 -5.50 14.69
C LEU A 340 8.80 -4.40 15.06
N ALA A 341 8.31 -3.26 15.56
CA ALA A 341 9.14 -2.10 15.84
C ALA A 341 9.97 -2.23 17.12
N ILE A 342 9.40 -2.75 18.21
CA ILE A 342 10.08 -2.80 19.51
C ILE A 342 11.39 -3.59 19.48
N PRO A 343 11.46 -4.80 18.88
CA PRO A 343 12.72 -5.55 18.80
C PRO A 343 13.82 -4.85 18.01
N ARG A 344 13.47 -3.90 17.14
CA ARG A 344 14.38 -3.20 16.22
C ARG A 344 14.82 -1.82 16.74
N MET A 345 14.39 -1.44 17.93
CA MET A 345 14.67 -0.13 18.53
C MET A 345 15.47 -0.28 19.83
N PRO A 346 16.33 0.70 20.18
CA PRO A 346 17.03 0.68 21.47
C PRO A 346 16.06 0.59 22.65
N GLU A 347 16.36 -0.27 23.63
CA GLU A 347 15.48 -0.56 24.77
C GLU A 347 15.05 0.71 25.53
N GLY A 348 15.98 1.67 25.71
CA GLY A 348 15.72 2.95 26.36
C GLY A 348 14.70 3.85 25.64
N LEU A 349 14.40 3.60 24.36
CA LEU A 349 13.40 4.32 23.57
C LEU A 349 12.05 3.60 23.52
N SER A 350 11.93 2.42 24.09
CA SER A 350 10.74 1.56 23.98
C SER A 350 9.43 2.27 24.35
N ASN A 351 9.41 3.09 25.41
CA ASN A 351 8.22 3.85 25.80
C ASN A 351 7.85 4.94 24.79
N ILE A 352 8.84 5.63 24.22
CA ILE A 352 8.62 6.65 23.18
C ILE A 352 8.07 5.97 21.92
N VAL A 353 8.64 4.84 21.52
CA VAL A 353 8.19 4.04 20.37
C VAL A 353 6.75 3.55 20.57
N LYS A 354 6.43 3.00 21.75
CA LYS A 354 5.08 2.58 22.12
C LYS A 354 4.07 3.72 21.97
N ILE A 355 4.37 4.90 22.54
CA ILE A 355 3.49 6.07 22.44
C ILE A 355 3.37 6.53 20.98
N ALA A 356 4.48 6.68 20.27
CA ALA A 356 4.49 7.15 18.89
C ALA A 356 3.66 6.24 17.96
N ILE A 357 3.84 4.92 18.05
CA ILE A 357 3.08 3.96 17.25
C ILE A 357 1.62 3.96 17.68
N ARG A 358 1.34 3.80 18.98
CA ARG A 358 -0.05 3.68 19.44
C ARG A 358 -0.86 4.93 19.17
N ASP A 359 -0.28 6.12 19.25
CA ASP A 359 -1.03 7.37 19.09
C ASP A 359 -1.16 7.82 17.63
N TYR A 360 -0.16 7.56 16.80
CA TYR A 360 -0.08 8.15 15.46
C TYR A 360 -0.04 7.12 14.32
N VAL A 361 0.42 5.89 14.56
CA VAL A 361 0.61 4.86 13.52
C VAL A 361 0.17 3.48 14.03
N ASN A 362 -1.05 3.39 14.57
CA ASN A 362 -1.57 2.16 15.17
C ASN A 362 -2.06 1.18 14.10
N LEU A 363 -1.12 0.51 13.44
CA LEU A 363 -1.40 -0.52 12.44
C LEU A 363 -1.63 -1.86 13.16
N ASN A 364 -2.85 -2.06 13.64
CA ASN A 364 -3.28 -3.26 14.36
C ASN A 364 -4.17 -4.12 13.45
N ASN A 365 -3.56 -5.11 12.79
CA ASN A 365 -4.25 -6.02 11.90
C ASN A 365 -5.11 -7.03 12.66
N THR A 366 -4.73 -7.34 13.91
CA THR A 366 -5.53 -8.19 14.81
C THR A 366 -6.92 -7.60 15.07
N GLU A 367 -7.04 -6.30 15.26
CA GLU A 367 -8.34 -5.62 15.45
C GLU A 367 -9.16 -5.62 14.15
N LEU A 368 -8.51 -5.44 13.00
CA LEU A 368 -9.20 -5.34 11.70
C LEU A 368 -9.66 -6.70 11.17
N ILE A 369 -8.85 -7.76 11.33
CA ILE A 369 -9.21 -9.10 10.84
C ILE A 369 -10.43 -9.67 11.57
N SER A 370 -10.63 -9.29 12.84
CA SER A 370 -11.82 -9.66 13.61
C SER A 370 -13.10 -8.93 13.18
N GLN A 371 -12.99 -7.86 12.39
CA GLN A 371 -14.14 -7.14 11.84
C GLN A 371 -14.57 -7.69 10.46
N TYR A 372 -13.80 -8.61 9.89
CA TYR A 372 -14.08 -9.18 8.58
C TYR A 372 -14.42 -10.68 8.69
N ASN A 373 -15.63 -11.03 8.26
CA ASN A 373 -16.17 -12.39 8.32
C ASN A 373 -15.93 -13.18 7.02
N GLY A 374 -15.49 -12.55 5.93
CA GLY A 374 -15.31 -13.26 4.67
C GLY A 374 -14.06 -14.18 4.61
N PRO A 375 -13.80 -14.78 3.45
CA PRO A 375 -12.65 -15.68 3.24
C PRO A 375 -11.30 -14.98 3.41
N VAL A 376 -10.35 -15.62 4.09
CA VAL A 376 -9.00 -15.10 4.34
C VAL A 376 -7.94 -16.17 4.06
N MET A 377 -6.88 -15.83 3.33
CA MET A 377 -5.70 -16.67 3.13
C MET A 377 -4.45 -15.90 3.55
N LEU A 378 -3.62 -16.50 4.40
CA LEU A 378 -2.29 -15.99 4.74
C LEU A 378 -1.25 -16.77 3.95
N ILE A 379 -0.31 -16.03 3.34
CA ILE A 379 0.89 -16.59 2.72
C ILE A 379 2.06 -16.20 3.62
N ARG A 380 2.69 -17.21 4.22
CA ARG A 380 3.82 -17.02 5.14
C ARG A 380 5.13 -17.36 4.46
N ARG A 381 6.06 -16.41 4.49
CA ARG A 381 7.42 -16.59 4.02
C ARG A 381 8.25 -17.27 5.11
N THR A 382 8.81 -18.44 4.81
CA THR A 382 9.48 -19.24 5.85
C THR A 382 10.88 -18.74 6.20
N GLU A 383 11.48 -17.91 5.35
CA GLU A 383 12.82 -17.31 5.54
C GLU A 383 12.72 -15.78 5.69
N ASP A 384 11.59 -15.29 6.21
CA ASP A 384 11.29 -13.85 6.33
C ASP A 384 12.07 -13.17 7.46
N GLU A 385 12.96 -12.26 7.08
CA GLU A 385 13.82 -11.47 7.97
C GLU A 385 13.13 -10.21 8.56
N ILE A 386 11.95 -9.85 8.04
CA ILE A 386 11.22 -8.62 8.41
C ILE A 386 10.07 -8.94 9.35
N ILE A 387 9.33 -10.02 9.07
CA ILE A 387 8.10 -10.38 9.78
C ILE A 387 8.36 -11.26 10.99
N CYS A 388 9.53 -11.90 11.07
CA CYS A 388 9.98 -12.55 12.29
C CYS A 388 10.48 -11.50 13.31
N SER A 389 10.11 -11.68 14.59
CA SER A 389 10.67 -10.86 15.68
C SER A 389 12.11 -11.26 16.02
N GLU A 390 12.49 -12.51 15.75
CA GLU A 390 13.83 -13.05 15.92
C GLU A 390 14.33 -13.64 14.60
N ASP A 391 15.58 -13.37 14.26
CA ASP A 391 16.20 -13.83 13.01
C ASP A 391 16.22 -15.36 12.93
N ASN A 392 15.84 -15.91 11.78
CA ASN A 392 15.79 -17.35 11.51
C ASN A 392 14.90 -18.16 12.47
N ASN A 393 13.95 -17.51 13.16
CA ASN A 393 13.01 -18.19 14.05
C ASN A 393 11.56 -18.04 13.56
N LEU A 394 11.11 -19.04 12.79
CA LEU A 394 9.77 -19.07 12.18
C LEU A 394 8.64 -19.01 13.22
N ALA A 395 8.86 -19.50 14.45
CA ALA A 395 7.86 -19.43 15.52
C ALA A 395 7.51 -17.97 15.89
N THR A 396 8.45 -17.05 15.67
CA THR A 396 8.27 -15.62 15.95
C THR A 396 7.71 -14.82 14.79
N ASN A 397 7.36 -15.46 13.67
CA ASN A 397 6.72 -14.81 12.54
C ASN A 397 5.38 -14.21 12.97
N ARG A 398 5.23 -12.88 12.83
CA ARG A 398 4.02 -12.15 13.26
C ARG A 398 2.74 -12.60 12.55
N GLY A 399 2.83 -13.19 11.35
CA GLY A 399 1.70 -13.80 10.66
C GLY A 399 1.10 -14.99 11.41
N ASN A 400 1.89 -15.74 12.19
CA ASN A 400 1.40 -16.84 13.02
C ASN A 400 0.42 -16.34 14.09
N PHE A 401 0.78 -15.24 14.76
CA PHE A 401 -0.04 -14.64 15.81
C PHE A 401 -1.34 -14.06 15.24
N LEU A 402 -1.28 -13.45 14.04
CA LEU A 402 -2.45 -12.97 13.33
C LEU A 402 -3.42 -14.13 13.01
N LEU A 403 -2.89 -15.24 12.47
CA LEU A 403 -3.67 -16.43 12.14
C LEU A 403 -4.35 -17.04 13.36
N ILE A 404 -3.58 -17.27 14.43
CA ILE A 404 -4.09 -17.85 15.68
C ILE A 404 -5.20 -16.95 16.24
N HIS A 405 -4.99 -15.64 16.26
CA HIS A 405 -6.02 -14.72 16.75
C HIS A 405 -7.30 -14.78 15.91
N MET A 406 -7.18 -14.75 14.58
CA MET A 406 -8.33 -14.87 13.68
C MET A 406 -9.09 -16.17 13.94
N LEU A 407 -8.40 -17.30 13.99
CA LEU A 407 -9.02 -18.61 14.19
C LEU A 407 -9.63 -18.74 15.58
N LYS A 408 -9.00 -18.17 16.61
CA LYS A 408 -9.56 -18.12 17.97
C LYS A 408 -10.83 -17.28 18.05
N PHE A 409 -10.86 -16.14 17.36
CA PHE A 409 -12.06 -15.32 17.25
C PHE A 409 -13.18 -16.04 16.49
N ARG A 410 -12.83 -16.74 15.40
CA ARG A 410 -13.80 -17.45 14.55
C ARG A 410 -14.31 -18.75 15.16
N PHE A 411 -13.49 -19.49 15.90
CA PHE A 411 -13.78 -20.83 16.43
C PHE A 411 -13.34 -20.94 17.91
N PRO A 412 -13.96 -20.20 18.84
CA PRO A 412 -13.51 -20.09 20.23
C PRO A 412 -13.49 -21.44 20.97
N ASN A 413 -14.43 -22.33 20.67
CA ASN A 413 -14.53 -23.65 21.32
C ASN A 413 -13.54 -24.69 20.77
N ILE A 414 -12.90 -24.41 19.62
CA ILE A 414 -11.79 -25.19 19.07
C ILE A 414 -10.46 -24.69 19.65
N PHE A 415 -10.21 -23.38 19.58
CA PHE A 415 -8.96 -22.76 20.02
C PHE A 415 -8.97 -22.39 21.51
N LYS A 416 -9.05 -23.43 22.36
CA LYS A 416 -8.79 -23.29 23.81
C LYS A 416 -7.28 -23.15 24.07
N ALA A 417 -6.89 -22.96 25.33
CA ALA A 417 -5.50 -22.72 25.71
C ALA A 417 -4.53 -23.80 25.18
N ASP A 418 -4.91 -25.08 25.24
CA ASP A 418 -4.08 -26.19 24.77
C ASP A 418 -3.91 -26.15 23.25
N GLN A 419 -4.99 -25.92 22.49
CA GLN A 419 -4.94 -25.81 21.03
C GLN A 419 -4.23 -24.54 20.55
N GLU A 420 -4.29 -23.45 21.33
CA GLU A 420 -3.51 -22.24 21.06
C GLU A 420 -1.99 -22.54 21.19
N ASN A 421 -1.60 -23.28 22.23
CA ASN A 421 -0.22 -23.70 22.43
C ASN A 421 0.23 -24.70 21.35
N LEU A 422 -0.64 -25.65 20.99
CA LEU A 422 -0.42 -26.57 19.87
C LEU A 422 -0.21 -25.82 18.56
N ALA A 423 -1.05 -24.83 18.26
CA ALA A 423 -0.92 -24.00 17.06
C ALA A 423 0.42 -23.25 17.05
N LYS A 424 0.85 -22.67 18.19
CA LYS A 424 2.16 -22.00 18.31
C LYS A 424 3.33 -22.97 18.06
N ASP A 425 3.28 -24.18 18.62
CA ASP A 425 4.34 -25.18 18.41
C ASP A 425 4.42 -25.63 16.95
N ILE A 426 3.27 -25.95 16.33
CA ILE A 426 3.23 -26.41 14.94
C ILE A 426 3.66 -25.30 13.98
N LEU A 427 3.17 -24.07 14.18
CA LEU A 427 3.56 -22.92 13.37
C LEU A 427 5.03 -22.51 13.58
N GLY A 428 5.73 -23.07 14.58
CA GLY A 428 7.19 -22.98 14.66
C GLY A 428 7.93 -23.69 13.53
N LYS A 429 7.23 -24.49 12.71
CA LYS A 429 7.78 -25.27 11.59
C LYS A 429 7.01 -25.02 10.30
N PRO A 430 7.58 -25.36 9.13
CA PRO A 430 6.85 -25.34 7.87
C PRO A 430 5.60 -26.24 7.89
N ILE A 431 4.54 -25.80 7.23
CA ILE A 431 3.21 -26.43 7.27
C ILE A 431 3.19 -27.80 6.59
N GLU A 432 4.14 -28.07 5.70
CA GLU A 432 4.33 -29.39 5.06
C GLU A 432 4.57 -30.53 6.06
N PHE A 433 5.07 -30.20 7.26
CA PHE A 433 5.26 -31.16 8.35
C PHE A 433 3.96 -31.44 9.13
N MET A 434 2.89 -30.68 8.88
CA MET A 434 1.57 -30.87 9.45
C MET A 434 0.80 -31.95 8.64
N ARG A 435 1.16 -33.22 8.86
CA ARG A 435 0.38 -34.36 8.34
C ARG A 435 -0.79 -34.64 9.27
N ASP A 436 -1.99 -34.64 8.72
CA ASP A 436 -3.19 -35.13 9.38
C ASP A 436 -4.17 -35.59 8.31
N ASP A 437 -4.58 -36.86 8.38
CA ASP A 437 -5.47 -37.55 7.44
C ASP A 437 -6.96 -37.26 7.72
N SER A 438 -7.25 -36.43 8.72
CA SER A 438 -8.63 -36.12 9.16
C SER A 438 -9.30 -34.95 8.42
N ASP A 439 -8.77 -34.49 7.28
CA ASP A 439 -9.30 -33.33 6.54
C ASP A 439 -10.78 -33.50 6.16
N GLU A 440 -11.14 -34.66 5.62
CA GLU A 440 -12.52 -34.97 5.20
C GLU A 440 -13.48 -35.07 6.39
N LEU A 441 -13.01 -35.66 7.51
CA LEU A 441 -13.78 -35.75 8.74
C LEU A 441 -14.00 -34.36 9.36
N CYS A 442 -12.96 -33.53 9.44
CA CYS A 442 -13.08 -32.17 9.96
C CYS A 442 -14.03 -31.32 9.10
N LEU A 443 -13.92 -31.43 7.78
CA LEU A 443 -14.81 -30.72 6.87
C LEU A 443 -16.27 -31.16 7.04
N SER A 444 -16.53 -32.47 7.07
CA SER A 444 -17.90 -32.99 7.25
C SER A 444 -18.51 -32.60 8.60
N LEU A 445 -17.75 -32.65 9.69
CA LEU A 445 -18.18 -32.18 11.01
C LEU A 445 -18.51 -30.69 11.02
N LEU A 446 -17.66 -29.87 10.39
CA LEU A 446 -17.87 -28.43 10.27
C LEU A 446 -19.13 -28.12 9.47
N MET A 447 -19.30 -28.76 8.31
CA MET A 447 -20.48 -28.58 7.47
C MET A 447 -21.77 -28.99 8.17
N SER A 448 -21.81 -30.18 8.79
CA SER A 448 -22.98 -30.65 9.54
C SER A 448 -23.38 -29.65 10.62
N TYR A 449 -22.42 -29.13 11.37
CA TYR A 449 -22.69 -28.13 12.41
C TYR A 449 -23.27 -26.84 11.83
N LEU A 450 -22.78 -26.36 10.69
CA LEU A 450 -23.28 -25.14 10.06
C LEU A 450 -24.70 -25.29 9.55
N THR A 451 -25.04 -26.45 8.97
CA THR A 451 -26.38 -26.78 8.50
C THR A 451 -27.36 -26.86 9.66
N ASP A 452 -26.99 -27.54 10.76
CA ASP A 452 -27.84 -27.68 11.94
C ASP A 452 -28.12 -26.35 12.67
N ASN A 453 -27.20 -25.38 12.57
CA ASN A 453 -27.30 -24.08 13.23
C ASN A 453 -27.71 -22.92 12.29
N GLY A 454 -28.04 -23.21 11.02
CA GLY A 454 -28.51 -22.20 10.07
C GLY A 454 -27.46 -21.16 9.66
N ASN A 455 -26.17 -21.50 9.71
CA ASN A 455 -25.04 -20.65 9.31
C ASN A 455 -24.30 -21.22 8.07
N ASN A 456 -25.03 -21.93 7.21
CA ASN A 456 -24.54 -22.59 5.98
C ASN A 456 -24.70 -21.74 4.70
N GLY A 457 -24.87 -20.42 4.86
CA GLY A 457 -24.96 -19.47 3.75
C GLY A 457 -23.63 -18.83 3.37
N THR A 458 -23.65 -17.98 2.33
CA THR A 458 -22.50 -17.18 1.88
C THR A 458 -22.13 -16.06 2.87
N SER A 459 -23.11 -15.55 3.63
CA SER A 459 -22.90 -14.53 4.66
C SER A 459 -22.83 -15.18 6.05
N ARG A 460 -21.64 -15.68 6.41
CA ARG A 460 -21.43 -16.34 7.71
C ARG A 460 -21.27 -15.36 8.85
N SER A 461 -21.89 -15.66 9.97
CA SER A 461 -21.62 -14.99 11.24
C SER A 461 -20.55 -15.75 12.02
N TYR A 462 -19.57 -15.02 12.53
CA TYR A 462 -18.63 -15.49 13.54
C TYR A 462 -18.93 -14.81 14.89
N PRO A 463 -18.63 -15.45 16.03
CA PRO A 463 -17.99 -16.76 16.20
C PRO A 463 -18.88 -17.96 15.83
N ILE A 464 -18.26 -19.08 15.44
CA ILE A 464 -18.89 -20.40 15.27
C ILE A 464 -18.55 -21.23 16.51
N GLU A 465 -19.59 -21.65 17.24
CA GLU A 465 -19.47 -22.31 18.55
C GLU A 465 -19.19 -23.83 18.49
N ILE A 466 -18.79 -24.35 17.32
CA ILE A 466 -18.42 -25.75 17.13
C ILE A 466 -17.28 -26.17 18.07
N GLY A 467 -17.35 -27.38 18.62
CA GLY A 467 -16.30 -27.94 19.47
C GLY A 467 -16.53 -27.85 20.97
N ALA A 468 -17.71 -27.36 21.41
CA ALA A 468 -18.08 -27.36 22.82
C ALA A 468 -17.99 -28.78 23.42
N GLU A 469 -18.50 -29.79 22.69
CA GLU A 469 -18.54 -31.19 23.11
C GLU A 469 -17.35 -32.04 22.64
N TYR A 470 -16.41 -31.45 21.89
CA TYR A 470 -15.29 -32.22 21.34
C TYR A 470 -14.32 -32.70 22.41
N SER A 471 -13.72 -33.88 22.20
CA SER A 471 -12.55 -34.32 22.94
C SER A 471 -11.34 -33.41 22.64
N SER A 472 -10.26 -33.54 23.42
CA SER A 472 -9.05 -32.77 23.13
C SER A 472 -8.46 -33.15 21.76
N GLU A 473 -8.45 -34.44 21.42
CA GLU A 473 -7.93 -34.91 20.13
C GLU A 473 -8.76 -34.38 18.94
N GLN A 474 -10.08 -34.34 19.08
CA GLN A 474 -10.97 -33.78 18.06
C GLN A 474 -10.71 -32.27 17.84
N ARG A 475 -10.46 -31.51 18.91
CA ARG A 475 -10.08 -30.10 18.80
C ARG A 475 -8.71 -29.94 18.15
N ASP A 476 -7.75 -30.80 18.47
CA ASP A 476 -6.41 -30.76 17.87
C ASP A 476 -6.45 -31.00 16.36
N SER A 477 -7.21 -32.01 15.91
CA SER A 477 -7.41 -32.28 14.49
C SER A 477 -8.13 -31.14 13.77
N MET A 478 -9.20 -30.59 14.36
CA MET A 478 -9.89 -29.43 13.80
C MET A 478 -9.00 -28.18 13.73
N ALA A 479 -8.17 -27.94 14.75
CA ALA A 479 -7.22 -26.82 14.76
C ALA A 479 -6.19 -26.96 13.64
N LYS A 480 -5.60 -28.15 13.45
CA LYS A 480 -4.67 -28.44 12.34
C LYS A 480 -5.33 -28.27 10.98
N PHE A 481 -6.55 -28.78 10.81
CA PHE A 481 -7.35 -28.59 9.61
C PHE A 481 -7.52 -27.11 9.28
N LEU A 482 -8.02 -26.30 10.22
CA LEU A 482 -8.27 -24.88 10.02
C LEU A 482 -6.97 -24.10 9.73
N LEU A 483 -5.87 -24.43 10.40
CA LEU A 483 -4.56 -23.84 10.10
C LEU A 483 -4.16 -24.08 8.64
N ARG A 484 -4.28 -25.32 8.13
CA ARG A 484 -3.95 -25.67 6.73
C ARG A 484 -4.86 -25.02 5.70
N LYS A 485 -6.12 -24.73 6.03
CA LYS A 485 -7.03 -24.08 5.10
C LYS A 485 -6.80 -22.57 4.97
N HIS A 486 -6.22 -21.93 6.00
CA HIS A 486 -6.01 -20.48 6.03
C HIS A 486 -4.54 -20.05 5.92
N LEU A 487 -3.60 -20.99 5.81
CA LEU A 487 -2.17 -20.71 5.72
C LEU A 487 -1.52 -21.51 4.59
N GLN A 488 -0.74 -20.81 3.76
CA GLN A 488 0.16 -21.40 2.79
C GLN A 488 1.59 -20.92 3.05
N ASP A 489 2.56 -21.83 3.09
CA ASP A 489 3.96 -21.46 3.19
C ASP A 489 4.57 -21.23 1.80
N PHE A 490 5.43 -20.23 1.70
CA PHE A 490 6.29 -19.97 0.55
C PHE A 490 7.74 -19.86 1.04
N LYS A 491 8.61 -20.76 0.57
CA LYS A 491 10.02 -20.74 0.95
C LYS A 491 10.78 -19.61 0.25
N SER A 492 10.84 -18.46 0.90
CA SER A 492 11.58 -17.28 0.43
C SER A 492 11.82 -16.25 1.53
N THR A 493 12.68 -15.27 1.23
CA THR A 493 12.86 -14.03 1.98
C THR A 493 11.75 -13.00 1.68
N HIS A 494 11.70 -11.93 2.47
CA HIS A 494 10.57 -10.98 2.49
C HIS A 494 10.24 -10.35 1.12
N CYS A 495 11.27 -9.90 0.39
CA CYS A 495 11.11 -9.12 -0.86
C CYS A 495 11.07 -9.98 -2.13
N THR A 496 11.03 -11.31 -2.02
CA THR A 496 10.98 -12.20 -3.19
C THR A 496 9.60 -12.11 -3.86
N PRO A 497 9.47 -11.87 -5.18
CA PRO A 497 8.16 -11.85 -5.83
C PRO A 497 7.40 -13.17 -5.62
N LEU A 498 6.09 -13.08 -5.36
CA LEU A 498 5.25 -14.26 -5.15
C LEU A 498 4.99 -14.97 -6.49
N PRO A 499 5.35 -16.26 -6.66
CA PRO A 499 5.03 -16.98 -7.88
C PRO A 499 3.52 -17.21 -8.04
N ALA A 500 3.06 -17.29 -9.29
CA ALA A 500 1.64 -17.42 -9.63
C ALA A 500 0.95 -18.62 -8.94
N GLU A 501 1.66 -19.74 -8.76
CA GLU A 501 1.13 -20.96 -8.13
C GLU A 501 0.77 -20.80 -6.64
N TYR A 502 1.29 -19.76 -5.97
CA TYR A 502 0.97 -19.45 -4.57
C TYR A 502 -0.21 -18.49 -4.43
N PHE A 503 -0.62 -17.80 -5.50
CA PHE A 503 -1.79 -16.94 -5.46
C PHE A 503 -3.05 -17.76 -5.77
N LYS A 504 -3.83 -18.05 -4.73
CA LYS A 504 -5.08 -18.80 -4.83
C LYS A 504 -6.23 -17.99 -4.26
N SER A 505 -7.44 -18.26 -4.74
CA SER A 505 -8.65 -17.74 -4.09
C SER A 505 -8.66 -18.21 -2.62
N PRO A 506 -8.93 -17.31 -1.66
CA PRO A 506 -9.01 -17.69 -0.27
C PRO A 506 -10.03 -18.81 -0.04
N TRP A 507 -9.71 -19.72 0.88
CA TRP A 507 -10.61 -20.81 1.20
C TRP A 507 -11.86 -20.28 1.88
N GLU A 508 -13.00 -20.68 1.34
CA GLU A 508 -14.30 -20.50 1.95
C GLU A 508 -14.83 -21.89 2.35
N ILE A 509 -15.54 -21.95 3.47
CA ILE A 509 -16.24 -23.17 3.85
C ILE A 509 -17.27 -23.45 2.74
N PRO A 510 -17.38 -24.67 2.20
CA PRO A 510 -18.38 -24.98 1.20
C PRO A 510 -19.82 -24.83 1.75
N ASN A 511 -20.75 -24.42 0.89
CA ASN A 511 -22.19 -24.48 1.18
C ASN A 511 -22.78 -25.80 0.65
N ASP A 512 -23.95 -26.21 1.19
CA ASP A 512 -24.64 -27.43 0.75
C ASP A 512 -24.97 -27.43 -0.77
N THR A 513 -25.09 -26.23 -1.38
CA THR A 513 -25.32 -26.05 -2.81
C THR A 513 -24.09 -26.33 -3.68
N ASP A 514 -22.88 -26.27 -3.12
CA ASP A 514 -21.62 -26.45 -3.86
C ASP A 514 -21.36 -27.93 -4.20
N PHE A 515 -22.09 -28.86 -3.57
CA PHE A 515 -22.05 -30.29 -3.84
C PHE A 515 -23.13 -30.76 -4.83
N VAL A 516 -24.00 -29.85 -5.29
CA VAL A 516 -24.94 -30.14 -6.40
C VAL A 516 -24.18 -29.98 -7.71
N PHE A 517 -23.36 -30.98 -8.04
CA PHE A 517 -22.62 -31.03 -9.30
C PHE A 517 -23.57 -30.97 -10.51
N THR A 518 -23.29 -30.01 -11.40
CA THR A 518 -23.55 -30.14 -12.85
C THR A 518 -22.62 -31.16 -13.48
#